data_AF-A0A3D9AUY8-F1
#
_entry.id   AF-A0A3D9AUY8-F1
#
_cell.length_a   1.000
_cell.length_b   1.000
_cell.length_c   1.000
_cell.angle_alpha   90.00
_cell.angle_beta   90.00
_cell.angle_gamma   90.00
#
_symmetry.space_group_name_H-M   'P 1'
#
loop_
_entity.id
_entity.type
_entity.pdbx_description
1 polymer ?
#
loop_
_entity_poly.entity_id
_entity_poly.type
_entity_poly.pdbx_seq_one_letter_code
_entity_poly.pdbx_strand_id
1 'polypeptide(L)' 'MARSSFYYHQKALEKKDKYTEIKALIRHIYHRHKGRLGYRRITLVMKERGIIINHKTVLRLMKTLGLKSIIRVK' A
#
# COMPACT_ATOMS: atom_id res chain seq x y z
N MET A 1 -28.74 -15.32 3.04
CA MET A 1 -28.06 -14.08 2.60
C MET A 1 -28.86 -13.47 1.45
N ALA A 2 -29.19 -12.17 1.50
CA ALA A 2 -29.93 -11.51 0.43
C ALA A 2 -29.11 -11.47 -0.87
N ARG A 3 -29.73 -11.81 -2.02
CA ARG A 3 -29.09 -11.81 -3.35
C ARG A 3 -28.37 -10.49 -3.68
N SER A 4 -28.92 -9.36 -3.22
CA SER A 4 -28.35 -8.02 -3.44
C SER A 4 -26.98 -7.81 -2.80
N SER A 5 -26.74 -8.37 -1.61
CA SER A 5 -25.44 -8.25 -0.93
C SER A 5 -24.37 -9.11 -1.61
N PHE A 6 -24.73 -10.30 -2.08
CA PHE A 6 -23.82 -11.18 -2.83
C PHE A 6 -23.32 -10.54 -4.13
N TYR A 7 -24.22 -10.02 -4.97
CA TYR A 7 -23.83 -9.37 -6.22
C TYR A 7 -23.07 -8.06 -6.01
N TYR A 8 -23.31 -7.35 -4.90
CA TYR A 8 -22.54 -6.15 -4.54
C TYR A 8 -21.07 -6.49 -4.25
N HIS A 9 -20.82 -7.53 -3.47
CA HIS A 9 -19.46 -8.00 -3.18
C HIS A 9 -18.77 -8.58 -4.41
N GLN A 10 -19.50 -9.30 -5.27
CA GLN A 10 -18.97 -9.82 -6.53
C GLN A 10 -18.51 -8.70 -7.48
N LYS A 11 -19.33 -7.66 -7.67
CA LYS A 11 -18.94 -6.47 -8.45
C LYS A 11 -17.78 -5.69 -7.83
N ALA A 12 -17.65 -5.69 -6.51
CA ALA A 12 -16.53 -5.04 -5.82
C ALA A 12 -15.21 -5.80 -6.03
N LEU A 13 -15.26 -7.13 -6.15
CA LEU A 13 -14.12 -7.99 -6.47
C LEU A 13 -13.63 -7.84 -7.91
N GLU A 14 -14.54 -7.60 -8.86
CA GLU A 14 -14.20 -7.36 -10.27
C GLU A 14 -13.53 -5.99 -10.52
N LYS A 15 -13.58 -5.06 -9.54
CA LYS A 15 -12.90 -3.77 -9.69
C LYS A 15 -11.40 -3.96 -9.69
N LYS A 16 -10.77 -3.57 -10.80
CA LYS A 16 -9.32 -3.47 -10.97
C LYS A 16 -8.72 -2.69 -9.79
N ASP A 17 -7.65 -3.25 -9.20
CA ASP A 17 -7.02 -2.68 -8.01
C ASP A 17 -6.52 -1.26 -8.29
N LYS A 18 -7.20 -0.26 -7.71
CA LYS A 18 -6.87 1.17 -7.86
C LYS A 18 -5.41 1.48 -7.45
N TYR A 19 -4.81 0.63 -6.62
CA TYR A 19 -3.50 0.87 -6.03
C TYR A 19 -2.37 0.06 -6.67
N THR A 20 -2.55 -0.54 -7.84
CA THR A 20 -1.49 -1.33 -8.52
C THR A 20 -0.19 -0.55 -8.70
N GLU A 21 -0.26 0.65 -9.27
CA GLU A 21 0.90 1.52 -9.51
C GLU A 21 1.57 1.95 -8.19
N ILE A 22 0.74 2.30 -7.20
CA ILE A 22 1.21 2.70 -5.86
C ILE A 22 1.92 1.53 -5.17
N LYS A 23 1.38 0.30 -5.28
CA LYS A 23 2.01 -0.91 -4.75
C LYS A 23 3.37 -1.17 -5.41
N ALA A 24 3.48 -0.96 -6.73
CA ALA A 24 4.75 -1.09 -7.44
C ALA A 24 5.76 -0.03 -6.97
N LEU A 25 5.33 1.22 -6.82
CA LEU A 25 6.17 2.30 -6.33
C LEU A 25 6.66 2.08 -4.88
N ILE A 26 5.76 1.62 -4.00
CA ILE A 26 6.11 1.25 -2.61
C ILE A 26 7.19 0.16 -2.61
N ARG A 27 7.02 -0.90 -3.43
CA ARG A 27 8.04 -1.96 -3.60
C ARG A 27 9.36 -1.37 -4.08
N HIS A 28 9.35 -0.53 -5.11
CA HIS A 28 10.55 0.09 -5.67
C HIS A 28 11.31 0.91 -4.63
N ILE A 29 10.61 1.78 -3.89
CA ILE A 29 11.22 2.58 -2.81
C ILE A 29 11.74 1.67 -1.71
N TYR A 30 10.96 0.68 -1.28
CA TYR A 30 11.36 -0.26 -0.24
C TYR A 30 12.67 -1.00 -0.61
N HIS A 31 12.76 -1.56 -1.82
CA HIS A 31 13.95 -2.28 -2.29
C HIS A 31 15.13 -1.34 -2.52
N ARG A 32 14.92 -0.14 -3.07
CA ARG A 32 15.97 0.89 -3.23
C ARG A 32 16.65 1.21 -1.90
N HIS A 33 15.88 1.28 -0.82
CA HIS A 33 16.38 1.56 0.52
C HIS A 33 16.67 0.29 1.35
N LYS A 34 16.78 -0.88 0.70
CA LYS A 34 17.12 -2.18 1.32
C LYS A 34 16.22 -2.54 2.52
N GLY A 35 14.93 -2.20 2.44
CA GLY A 35 13.93 -2.49 3.48
C GLY A 35 14.06 -1.69 4.78
N ARG A 36 14.91 -0.66 4.81
CA ARG A 36 15.13 0.20 6.00
C ARG A 36 13.98 1.17 6.26
N LEU A 37 13.20 1.49 5.23
CA LEU A 37 12.12 2.46 5.35
C LEU A 37 10.81 1.76 5.72
N GLY A 38 10.21 2.20 6.82
CA GLY A 38 8.81 1.89 7.15
C GLY A 38 7.83 2.81 6.43
N TYR A 39 6.53 2.54 6.61
CA TYR A 39 5.45 3.23 5.90
C TYR A 39 5.51 4.76 6.05
N ARG A 40 5.84 5.29 7.24
CA ARG A 40 5.96 6.73 7.48
C ARG A 40 7.00 7.39 6.57
N ARG A 41 8.20 6.79 6.46
CA ARG A 41 9.29 7.32 5.63
C ARG A 41 8.98 7.12 4.15
N ILE A 42 8.35 6.00 3.77
CA ILE A 42 7.90 5.78 2.39
C ILE A 42 6.88 6.84 1.99
N THR A 43 5.93 7.21 2.87
CA THR A 43 4.99 8.29 2.60
C THR A 43 5.68 9.64 2.35
N LEU A 44 6.74 9.96 3.10
CA LEU A 44 7.53 11.17 2.88
C LEU A 44 8.19 11.18 1.50
N VAL A 45 8.87 10.08 1.13
CA VAL A 45 9.50 9.93 -0.20
C VAL A 45 8.47 10.01 -1.33
N MET A 46 7.26 9.50 -1.12
CA MET A 46 6.17 9.62 -2.09
C MET A 46 5.68 11.08 -2.21
N LYS A 47 5.57 11.79 -1.09
CA LYS A 47 5.17 13.20 -1.06
C LYS A 47 6.19 14.11 -1.77
N GLU A 48 7.49 13.84 -1.59
CA GLU A 48 8.57 14.54 -2.30
C GLU A 48 8.49 14.35 -3.83
N ARG A 49 7.95 13.22 -4.28
CA ARG A 49 7.70 12.94 -5.71
C ARG A 49 6.36 13.50 -6.22
N GLY A 50 5.66 14.31 -5.42
CA GLY A 50 4.35 14.87 -5.75
C GLY A 50 3.16 13.92 -5.56
N ILE A 51 3.37 12.72 -5.00
CA ILE A 51 2.29 11.75 -4.77
C ILE A 51 1.73 11.94 -3.37
N ILE A 52 0.56 12.59 -3.28
CA ILE A 52 -0.13 12.83 -2.02
C ILE A 52 -1.01 11.62 -1.68
N ILE A 53 -0.50 10.76 -0.79
CA ILE A 53 -1.24 9.61 -0.27
C ILE A 53 -1.20 9.61 1.26
N ASN A 54 -2.34 9.25 1.87
CA ASN A 54 -2.43 9.08 3.30
C ASN A 54 -1.50 7.96 3.79
N HIS A 55 -0.72 8.23 4.84
CA HIS A 55 0.17 7.25 5.47
C HIS A 55 -0.56 5.97 5.93
N LYS A 56 -1.85 6.05 6.31
CA LYS A 56 -2.67 4.88 6.66
C LYS A 56 -2.89 3.97 5.44
N THR A 57 -3.05 4.55 4.25
CA THR A 57 -3.19 3.80 3.00
C THR A 57 -1.87 3.12 2.66
N VAL A 58 -0.73 3.81 2.78
CA VAL A 58 0.60 3.20 2.59
C VAL A 58 0.80 2.04 3.56
N LEU A 59 0.45 2.20 4.85
CA LEU A 59 0.54 1.14 5.85
C LEU A 59 -0.29 -0.09 5.45
N ARG A 60 -1.54 0.11 5.03
CA ARG A 60 -2.42 -0.97 4.56
C ARG A 60 -1.81 -1.70 3.36
N LEU A 61 -1.33 -0.94 2.37
CA LEU A 61 -0.73 -1.52 1.16
C LEU A 61 0.56 -2.27 1.46
N MET A 62 1.42 -1.76 2.34
CA MET A 62 2.61 -2.48 2.79
C MET A 62 2.24 -3.79 3.49
N LYS A 63 1.22 -3.80 4.35
CA LYS A 63 0.71 -5.03 4.98
C LYS A 63 0.22 -6.04 3.94
N THR A 64 -0.57 -5.60 2.95
CA THR A 64 -1.04 -6.45 1.85
C THR A 64 0.12 -7.03 1.03
N LEU A 65 1.23 -6.29 0.90
CA LEU A 65 2.43 -6.72 0.20
C LEU A 65 3.40 -7.53 1.08
N GLY A 66 3.11 -7.72 2.38
CA GLY A 66 4.01 -8.38 3.32
C GLY A 66 5.29 -7.58 3.65
N LEU A 67 5.35 -6.29 3.31
CA LEU A 67 6.53 -5.45 3.53
C LEU A 67 6.55 -4.88 4.95
N LYS A 68 7.69 -5.01 5.64
CA LYS A 68 7.92 -4.47 6.99
C LYS A 68 9.29 -3.82 7.08
N SER A 69 9.40 -2.75 7.86
CA SER A 69 10.71 -2.13 8.12
C SER A 69 11.62 -3.11 8.86
N ILE A 70 12.85 -3.29 8.37
CA ILE A 70 13.86 -4.16 9.00
C ILE A 70 14.43 -3.53 10.29
N ILE A 71 14.39 -2.20 10.41
CA ILE A 71 14.90 -1.50 11.59
C ILE A 71 14.05 -1.91 12.81
N ARG A 72 14.65 -2.66 13.72
CA ARG A 72 14.10 -2.99 15.03
C ARG A 72 14.23 -1.73 15.90
N VAL A 73 13.12 -1.20 16.38
CA VAL A 73 13.15 -0.16 17.42
C VAL A 73 13.69 -0.85 18.68
N LYS A 74 14.74 -0.27 19.26
CA LYS A 74 15.38 -0.76 20.50
C LYS A 74 14.43 -0.59 21.68
#